data_AF-A0A2T4X9W7-F1
#
_entry.id   AF-A0A2T4X9W7-F1
#
_cell.length_a   1.000
_cell.length_b   1.000
_cell.length_c   1.000
_cell.angle_alpha   90.00
_cell.angle_beta   90.00
_cell.angle_gamma   90.00
#
_symmetry.space_group_name_H-M   'P 1'
#
loop_
_entity.id
_entity.type
_entity.pdbx_description
1 polymer ?
#
loop_
_entity_poly.entity_id
_entity_poly.type
_entity_poly.pdbx_seq_one_letter_code
_entity_poly.pdbx_strand_id
1 'polypeptide(L)'
;MELQLKQMLMSATEIRAEVHQMIDEVDDNLLEAIHAMLGTYKKRQEEDPIVGYEIDGTPITVSTLEQQADEAVAQVERGEYITLEELAKESEEWLTRTK
;
A
#
# COMPACT_ATOMS: atom_id res chain seq x y z
N MET A 1 -31.71 3.66 -13.05
CA MET A 1 -30.55 3.81 -13.95
C MET A 1 -29.78 5.10 -13.68
N GLU A 2 -30.45 6.24 -13.49
CA GLU A 2 -29.80 7.53 -13.14
C GLU A 2 -29.05 7.51 -11.80
N LEU A 3 -29.58 6.81 -10.77
CA LEU A 3 -28.95 6.71 -9.45
C LEU A 3 -27.58 6.01 -9.48
N GLN A 4 -27.44 4.95 -10.30
CA GLN A 4 -26.18 4.23 -10.47
C GLN A 4 -25.16 5.02 -11.29
N LEU A 5 -25.61 5.85 -12.24
CA LEU A 5 -24.73 6.66 -13.08
C LEU A 5 -24.08 7.80 -12.26
N LYS A 6 -24.83 8.39 -11.33
CA LYS A 6 -24.34 9.44 -10.42
C LYS A 6 -23.27 8.90 -9.47
N GLN A 7 -23.44 7.67 -8.98
CA GLN A 7 -22.48 6.99 -8.11
C GLN A 7 -21.11 6.72 -8.76
N MET A 8 -21.06 6.57 -10.09
CA MET A 8 -19.80 6.37 -10.82
C MET A 8 -19.03 7.68 -11.12
N LEU A 9 -19.60 8.85 -10.84
CA LEU A 9 -19.05 10.17 -11.23
C LEU A 9 -18.75 11.10 -10.06
N MET A 10 -18.98 10.67 -8.81
CA MET A 10 -18.70 11.53 -7.65
C MET A 10 -17.20 11.62 -7.38
N SER A 11 -16.74 12.84 -7.15
CA SER A 11 -15.41 13.09 -6.63
C SER A 11 -15.28 12.59 -5.19
N ALA A 12 -14.05 12.31 -4.76
CA ALA A 12 -13.78 11.91 -3.38
C ALA A 12 -14.27 12.94 -2.34
N THR A 13 -14.33 14.22 -2.72
CA THR A 13 -14.85 15.31 -1.87
C THR A 13 -16.36 15.20 -1.69
N GLU A 14 -17.11 14.92 -2.75
CA GLU A 14 -18.57 14.76 -2.70
C GLU A 14 -18.96 13.52 -1.90
N ILE A 15 -18.26 12.40 -2.12
CA ILE A 15 -18.47 11.17 -1.35
C ILE A 15 -18.25 11.42 0.14
N ARG A 16 -17.21 12.18 0.51
CA ARG A 16 -16.92 12.51 1.91
C ARG A 16 -18.03 13.35 2.53
N ALA A 17 -18.56 14.34 1.80
CA ALA A 17 -19.64 15.19 2.28
C ALA A 17 -20.93 14.38 2.52
N GLU A 18 -21.29 13.50 1.59
CA GLU A 18 -22.46 12.63 1.74
C GLU A 18 -22.30 11.65 2.92
N VAL A 19 -21.13 11.02 3.08
CA VAL A 19 -20.88 10.10 4.20
C VAL A 19 -20.98 10.83 5.55
N HIS A 20 -20.49 12.07 5.66
CA HIS A 20 -20.65 12.85 6.89
C HIS A 20 -22.13 13.08 7.23
N GLN A 21 -22.96 13.44 6.25
CA GLN A 21 -24.40 13.60 6.47
C GLN A 21 -25.06 12.29 6.90
N MET A 22 -24.70 11.17 6.27
CA MET A 22 -25.26 9.86 6.64
C MET A 22 -24.91 9.50 8.09
N ILE A 23 -23.67 9.76 8.53
CA ILE A 23 -23.23 9.46 9.90
C ILE A 23 -23.99 10.29 10.94
N ASP A 24 -24.39 11.51 10.61
CA ASP A 24 -25.16 12.37 11.52
C ASP A 24 -26.60 11.86 11.74
N GLU A 25 -27.12 11.01 10.84
CA GLU A 25 -28.51 10.53 10.85
C GLU A 25 -28.68 9.07 11.32
N VAL A 26 -27.59 8.31 11.50
CA VAL A 26 -27.66 6.90 11.95
C VAL A 26 -27.93 6.78 13.46
N ASP A 27 -28.52 5.65 13.87
CA ASP A 27 -28.69 5.33 15.28
C ASP A 27 -27.39 4.92 15.97
N ASP A 28 -27.39 5.00 17.30
CA ASP A 28 -26.22 4.74 18.15
C ASP A 28 -25.61 3.35 17.91
N ASN A 29 -26.42 2.30 17.67
CA ASN A 29 -25.89 0.95 17.49
C ASN A 29 -25.11 0.83 16.18
N LEU A 30 -25.65 1.43 15.10
CA LEU A 30 -24.96 1.45 13.82
C LEU A 30 -23.73 2.35 13.87
N LEU A 31 -23.79 3.48 14.59
CA LEU A 31 -22.66 4.37 14.81
C LEU A 31 -21.50 3.66 15.54
N GLU A 32 -21.80 2.89 16.59
CA GLU A 32 -20.81 2.08 17.30
C GLU A 32 -20.15 1.05 16.39
N ALA A 33 -20.93 0.38 15.53
CA ALA A 33 -20.41 -0.59 14.56
C ALA A 33 -19.49 0.08 13.52
N ILE A 34 -19.87 1.25 13.00
CA ILE A 34 -19.05 2.05 12.07
C ILE A 34 -17.74 2.46 12.76
N HIS A 35 -17.81 2.94 14.00
CA HIS A 35 -16.64 3.34 14.78
C HIS A 35 -15.67 2.17 15.00
N ALA A 36 -16.18 1.00 15.40
CA ALA A 36 -15.36 -0.20 15.59
C ALA A 36 -14.68 -0.66 14.28
N MET A 37 -15.41 -0.62 13.17
CA MET A 37 -14.88 -0.97 11.84
C MET A 37 -13.77 -0.01 11.40
N LEU A 38 -14.01 1.30 11.51
CA LEU A 38 -13.02 2.33 11.13
C LEU A 38 -11.80 2.31 12.06
N GLY A 39 -12.01 2.10 13.36
CA GLY A 39 -10.92 1.92 14.33
C GLY A 39 -10.05 0.71 13.98
N THR A 40 -10.66 -0.43 13.62
CA THR A 40 -9.94 -1.63 13.19
C THR A 40 -9.19 -1.44 11.87
N TYR A 41 -9.77 -0.69 10.92
CA TYR A 41 -9.11 -0.34 9.66
C TYR A 41 -7.89 0.55 9.89
N LYS A 42 -8.02 1.57 10.75
CA LYS A 42 -6.93 2.47 11.14
C LYS A 42 -5.81 1.72 11.86
N LYS A 43 -6.18 0.86 12.82
CA LYS A 43 -5.23 0.04 13.58
C LYS A 43 -4.44 -0.90 12.68
N ARG A 44 -5.08 -1.54 11.69
CA ARG A 44 -4.37 -2.37 10.69
C ARG A 44 -3.38 -1.58 9.83
N GLN A 45 -3.67 -0.32 9.52
CA GLN A 45 -2.70 0.55 8.83
C GLN A 45 -1.58 1.06 9.74
N GLU A 46 -1.86 1.23 11.04
CA GLU A 46 -0.86 1.64 12.04
C GLU A 46 0.04 0.48 12.47
N GLU A 47 -0.46 -0.75 12.49
CA GLU A 47 0.29 -1.95 12.92
C GLU A 47 1.32 -2.40 11.88
N ASP A 48 1.11 -2.12 10.59
CA ASP A 48 2.08 -2.40 9.53
C ASP A 48 1.95 -1.40 8.36
N PRO A 49 2.48 -0.17 8.53
CA PRO A 49 2.26 0.90 7.57
C PRO A 49 2.97 0.64 6.23
N ILE A 50 2.38 1.15 5.15
CA ILE A 50 2.97 1.10 3.81
C ILE A 50 4.11 2.10 3.72
N VAL A 51 5.31 1.64 3.36
CA VAL A 51 6.54 2.44 3.23
C VAL A 51 6.97 2.64 1.77
N GLY A 52 6.41 1.86 0.84
CA GLY A 52 6.76 1.95 -0.58
C GLY A 52 5.80 1.14 -1.46
N TYR A 53 6.12 1.11 -2.76
CA TYR A 53 5.40 0.32 -3.75
C TYR A 53 6.39 -0.30 -4.74
N GLU A 54 6.08 -1.52 -5.19
CA GLU A 54 6.74 -2.19 -6.31
C GLU A 54 6.38 -1.54 -7.66
N ILE A 55 7.10 -1.90 -8.72
CA ILE A 55 6.87 -1.35 -10.08
C ILE A 55 5.45 -1.63 -10.59
N ASP A 56 4.84 -2.75 -10.19
CA ASP A 56 3.48 -3.12 -10.54
C ASP A 56 2.40 -2.47 -9.66
N GLY A 57 2.80 -1.66 -8.68
CA GLY A 57 1.91 -0.98 -7.74
C GLY A 57 1.57 -1.79 -6.48
N THR A 58 2.18 -2.95 -6.27
CA THR A 58 2.02 -3.73 -5.04
C THR A 58 2.61 -2.96 -3.84
N PRO A 59 1.88 -2.76 -2.73
CA PRO A 59 2.38 -2.04 -1.57
C PRO A 59 3.44 -2.83 -0.82
N ILE A 60 4.48 -2.14 -0.35
CA ILE A 60 5.52 -2.66 0.56
C ILE A 60 5.25 -2.11 1.95
N THR A 61 5.08 -2.99 2.92
CA THR A 61 4.85 -2.62 4.33
C THR A 61 6.16 -2.61 5.14
N VAL A 62 6.14 -2.03 6.35
CA VAL A 62 7.31 -2.05 7.25
C VAL A 62 7.78 -3.47 7.51
N SER A 63 6.88 -4.38 7.86
CA SER A 63 7.23 -5.77 8.18
C SER A 63 7.87 -6.48 6.98
N THR A 64 7.37 -6.21 5.77
CA THR A 64 7.92 -6.76 4.53
C THR A 64 9.34 -6.24 4.29
N LEU A 65 9.56 -4.93 4.50
CA LEU A 65 10.87 -4.31 4.34
C LEU A 65 11.88 -4.85 5.36
N GLU A 66 11.49 -5.01 6.63
CA GLU A 66 12.33 -5.60 7.67
C GLU A 66 12.74 -7.03 7.31
N GLN A 67 11.79 -7.85 6.86
CA GLN A 67 12.07 -9.22 6.42
C GLN A 67 13.03 -9.24 5.21
N GLN A 68 12.84 -8.36 4.23
CA GLN A 68 13.74 -8.24 3.08
C GLN A 68 15.16 -7.84 3.49
N ALA A 69 15.30 -6.94 4.47
CA ALA A 69 16.60 -6.52 4.99
C ALA A 69 17.32 -7.67 5.71
N ASP A 70 16.60 -8.42 6.55
CA ASP A 70 17.15 -9.59 7.25
C ASP A 70 17.61 -10.68 6.27
N GLU A 71 16.81 -10.97 5.25
CA GLU A 71 17.18 -11.95 4.21
C GLU A 71 18.39 -11.46 3.40
N ALA A 72 18.47 -10.18 3.05
CA ALA A 72 19.62 -9.62 2.33
C ALA A 72 20.92 -9.75 3.15
N VAL A 73 20.88 -9.53 4.46
CA VAL A 73 22.03 -9.77 5.34
C VAL A 73 22.43 -11.26 5.33
N ALA A 74 21.45 -12.16 5.47
CA ALA A 74 21.69 -13.59 5.46
C ALA A 74 22.27 -14.08 4.11
N GLN A 75 21.82 -13.53 2.98
CA GLN A 75 22.37 -13.81 1.65
C GLN A 75 23.86 -13.46 1.58
N VAL A 76 24.23 -12.26 2.05
CA VAL A 76 25.63 -11.82 2.10
C VAL A 76 26.46 -12.77 2.97
N GLU A 77 25.95 -13.19 4.13
CA GLU A 77 26.64 -14.15 5.01
C GLU A 77 26.82 -15.53 4.36
N ARG A 78 25.88 -15.97 3.51
CA ARG A 78 26.00 -17.19 2.70
C ARG A 78 26.94 -17.06 1.51
N GLY A 79 27.46 -15.86 1.24
CA GLY A 79 28.32 -15.56 0.10
C GLY A 79 27.55 -15.29 -1.20
N GLU A 80 26.24 -15.05 -1.11
CA GLU A 80 25.36 -14.69 -2.24
C GLU A 80 25.43 -13.19 -2.52
N TYR A 81 26.64 -12.67 -2.74
CA TYR A 81 26.89 -11.28 -3.12
C TYR A 81 27.57 -11.21 -4.49
N ILE A 82 27.44 -10.06 -5.14
CA ILE A 82 28.26 -9.70 -6.30
C ILE A 82 29.24 -8.61 -5.90
N THR A 83 30.42 -8.65 -6.51
CA THR A 83 31.43 -7.59 -6.41
C THR A 83 31.01 -6.37 -7.21
N LEU A 84 31.66 -5.24 -6.95
CA LEU A 84 31.41 -4.01 -7.72
C LEU A 84 31.76 -4.20 -9.20
N GLU A 85 32.82 -4.95 -9.50
CA GLU A 85 33.23 -5.28 -10.85
C GLU A 85 32.19 -6.14 -11.59
N GLU A 86 31.60 -7.12 -10.91
CA GLU A 86 30.51 -7.94 -11.47
C GLU A 86 29.27 -7.11 -11.75
N LEU A 87 28.87 -6.26 -10.79
CA LEU A 87 27.75 -5.33 -10.96
C LEU A 87 27.97 -4.37 -12.14
N ALA A 88 29.18 -3.82 -12.29
CA ALA A 88 29.52 -2.93 -13.40
C ALA A 88 29.30 -3.62 -14.74
N LYS A 89 29.77 -4.87 -14.87
CA LYS A 89 29.59 -5.68 -16.07
C LYS A 89 28.11 -5.98 -16.36
N GLU A 90 27.33 -6.37 -15.36
CA GLU A 90 25.89 -6.64 -15.54
C GLU A 90 25.12 -5.38 -15.97
N SER A 91 25.49 -4.22 -15.43
CA SER A 91 24.80 -2.97 -15.73
C SER A 91 24.92 -2.50 -17.19
N GLU A 92 25.96 -2.94 -17.90
CA GLU A 92 26.15 -2.64 -19.33
C GLU A 92 24.99 -3.16 -20.19
N GLU A 93 24.35 -4.25 -19.77
CA GLU A 93 23.22 -4.88 -20.47
C GLU A 93 21.86 -4.22 -20.17
N TRP A 94 21.78 -3.34 -19.18
CA TRP A 94 20.50 -2.75 -18.78
C TRP A 94 19.98 -1.74 -19.80
N LEU A 95 20.88 -1.05 -20.51
CA LEU A 95 20.54 -0.04 -21.52
C LEU A 95 20.32 -0.62 -22.93
N THR A 96 20.75 -1.86 -23.19
CA THR A 96 20.49 -2.53 -24.47
C THR A 96 19.07 -3.04 -24.58
N ARG A 97 18.39 -3.32 -23.46
CA ARG A 97 17.03 -3.87 -23.43
C ARG A 97 15.91 -2.84 -23.71
N THR A 98 16.24 -1.55 -23.73
CA THR A 98 15.29 -0.44 -23.94
C THR A 98 15.44 0.25 -25.31
N LYS A 99 16.31 -0.25 -26.20
CA LYS A 99 16.43 0.19 -27.60
C LYS A 99 15.72 -0.77 -28.53
#